data_AF-A0A915J1P4-F1
#
_entry.id   AF-A0A915J1P4-F1
#
_cell.length_a   1.000
_cell.length_b   1.000
_cell.length_c   1.000
_cell.angle_alpha   90.00
_cell.angle_beta   90.00
_cell.angle_gamma   90.00
#
_symmetry.space_group_name_H-M   'P 1'
#
loop_
_entity.id
_entity.type
_entity.pdbx_description
1 polymer ?
#
loop_
_entity_poly.entity_id
_entity_poly.type
_entity_poly.pdbx_seq_one_letter_code
_entity_poly.pdbx_strand_id
1 'polypeptide(L)'
;MLFCFQPLNSCPTSTWTQYFQDNEVVAQINRDVRRLCPEISFFQMATDYPCKLLQEHNVEPLSRRVNNVLLESEVLVKNRSGTTNLVNSRKLAVEEYACLSNGQEAHWQVVERILFVYAKLNPGVKYVQGMNEILGPIYYVFASDADNEWRKFAEADTFFCFQNLMSEIRDNFIRTMDDSSLGIEFRMKTLFEKLRLKDEKVYNHLTISQQLLPQYFAFRWISLMLSQEFLLPDVIRIWDSIFCSDRKLDFLIDVCLQMILNIRDKLLLNDFSGNMRLLQVI
;
A
#
# COMPACT_ATOMS: atom_id res chain seq x y z
N MET A 1 -29.16 -28.29 -4.71
CA MET A 1 -28.77 -27.47 -3.53
C MET A 1 -27.44 -27.89 -2.88
N LEU A 2 -26.88 -29.08 -3.18
CA LEU A 2 -25.62 -29.58 -2.59
C LEU A 2 -24.32 -29.11 -3.29
N PHE A 3 -24.39 -28.54 -4.49
CA PHE A 3 -23.19 -28.15 -5.25
C PHE A 3 -22.52 -26.85 -4.78
N CYS A 4 -23.24 -25.92 -4.13
CA CYS A 4 -22.66 -24.64 -3.68
C CYS A 4 -21.66 -24.78 -2.51
N PHE A 5 -21.65 -25.92 -1.81
CA PHE A 5 -20.74 -26.17 -0.68
C PHE A 5 -19.50 -26.98 -1.06
N GLN A 6 -19.30 -27.30 -2.34
CA GLN A 6 -18.12 -28.04 -2.77
C GLN A 6 -16.93 -27.09 -3.02
N PRO A 7 -15.76 -27.29 -2.37
CA PRO A 7 -14.59 -26.42 -2.51
C PRO A 7 -14.04 -26.31 -3.94
N LEU A 8 -14.30 -27.33 -4.77
CA LEU A 8 -13.87 -27.40 -6.16
C LEU A 8 -14.95 -26.93 -7.15
N ASN A 9 -16.05 -26.34 -6.67
CA ASN A 9 -17.11 -25.86 -7.53
C ASN A 9 -16.66 -24.59 -8.27
N SER A 10 -16.53 -24.70 -9.60
CA SER A 10 -16.14 -23.63 -10.53
C SER A 10 -17.27 -22.66 -10.87
N CYS A 11 -18.46 -22.81 -10.26
CA CYS A 11 -19.56 -21.88 -10.46
C CYS A 11 -19.17 -20.46 -9.99
N PRO A 12 -19.40 -19.41 -10.81
CA PRO A 12 -19.07 -18.03 -10.43
C PRO A 12 -19.78 -17.53 -9.18
N THR A 13 -20.92 -18.13 -8.82
CA THR A 13 -21.71 -17.81 -7.61
C THR A 13 -21.37 -18.72 -6.42
N SER A 14 -20.31 -19.53 -6.52
CA SER A 14 -19.84 -20.39 -5.44
C SER A 14 -19.22 -19.57 -4.32
N THR A 15 -19.63 -19.85 -3.07
CA THR A 15 -19.03 -19.26 -1.87
C THR A 15 -17.54 -19.57 -1.75
N TRP A 16 -17.09 -20.71 -2.27
CA TRP A 16 -15.69 -21.13 -2.29
C TRP A 16 -14.86 -20.32 -3.28
N THR A 17 -15.38 -20.02 -4.46
CA THR A 17 -14.70 -19.17 -5.43
C THR A 17 -14.45 -17.79 -4.84
N GLN A 18 -15.46 -17.21 -4.18
CA GLN A 18 -15.32 -15.94 -3.47
C GLN A 18 -14.32 -16.04 -2.30
N TYR A 19 -14.34 -17.14 -1.54
CA TYR A 19 -13.40 -17.36 -0.44
C TYR A 19 -11.95 -17.38 -0.90
N PHE A 20 -11.64 -18.07 -2.01
CA PHE A 20 -10.28 -18.10 -2.57
C PHE A 20 -9.85 -16.75 -3.12
N GLN A 21 -10.73 -16.03 -3.83
CA GLN A 21 -10.45 -14.66 -4.29
C GLN A 21 -10.19 -13.71 -3.12
N ASP A 22 -10.97 -13.82 -2.04
CA ASP A 22 -10.75 -13.02 -0.83
C ASP A 22 -9.40 -13.37 -0.19
N ASN A 23 -9.00 -14.64 -0.16
CA ASN A 23 -7.68 -15.04 0.36
C ASN A 23 -6.52 -14.48 -0.48
N GLU A 24 -6.65 -14.39 -1.80
CA GLU A 24 -5.63 -13.74 -2.64
C GLU A 24 -5.48 -12.26 -2.30
N VAL A 25 -6.61 -11.55 -2.12
CA VAL A 25 -6.62 -10.14 -1.71
C VAL A 25 -6.00 -9.97 -0.32
N VAL A 26 -6.39 -10.79 0.67
CA VAL A 26 -5.81 -10.75 2.02
C VAL A 26 -4.32 -11.05 1.97
N ALA A 27 -3.88 -12.04 1.18
CA ALA A 27 -2.46 -12.36 1.05
C ALA A 27 -1.63 -11.21 0.45
N GLN A 28 -2.22 -10.46 -0.49
CA GLN A 28 -1.59 -9.28 -1.05
C GLN A 28 -1.50 -8.16 -0.01
N ILE A 29 -2.61 -7.81 0.64
CA ILE A 29 -2.65 -6.80 1.71
C ILE A 29 -1.64 -7.16 2.81
N ASN A 30 -1.62 -8.41 3.27
CA ASN A 30 -0.73 -8.87 4.34
C ASN A 30 0.74 -8.61 4.03
N ARG A 31 1.18 -8.86 2.79
CA ARG A 31 2.58 -8.59 2.37
C ARG A 31 2.91 -7.10 2.41
N ASP A 32 1.97 -6.26 2.00
CA ASP A 32 2.18 -4.83 1.87
C ASP A 32 2.15 -4.14 3.25
N VAL A 33 1.17 -4.45 4.11
CA VAL A 33 1.06 -3.83 5.46
C VAL A 33 2.18 -4.25 6.40
N ARG A 34 2.78 -5.43 6.21
CA ARG A 34 3.94 -5.87 7.00
C ARG A 34 5.20 -5.03 6.76
N ARG A 35 5.29 -4.40 5.59
CA ARG A 35 6.41 -3.56 5.16
C ARG A 35 6.09 -2.07 5.23
N LEU A 36 4.96 -1.70 5.81
CA LEU A 36 4.51 -0.33 5.91
C LEU A 36 5.37 0.45 6.91
N CYS A 37 5.92 1.58 6.49
CA CYS A 37 6.79 2.46 7.28
C CYS A 37 7.83 1.67 8.11
N PRO A 38 8.74 0.90 7.48
CA PRO A 38 9.66 0.00 8.17
C PRO A 38 10.66 0.73 9.09
N GLU A 39 10.80 2.05 8.94
CA GLU A 39 11.61 2.92 9.77
C GLU A 39 11.04 3.14 11.19
N ILE A 40 9.75 2.83 11.42
CA ILE A 40 9.10 2.95 12.73
C ILE A 40 8.57 1.61 13.22
N SER A 41 8.74 1.33 14.52
CA SER A 41 8.22 0.11 15.14
C SER A 41 6.70 0.12 15.34
N PHE A 42 6.06 1.29 15.21
CA PHE A 42 4.64 1.52 15.52
C PHE A 42 3.72 0.45 14.93
N PHE A 43 3.85 0.16 13.63
CA PHE A 43 2.95 -0.79 12.98
C PHE A 43 3.08 -2.22 13.52
N GLN A 44 4.23 -2.60 14.07
CA GLN A 44 4.50 -3.91 14.68
C GLN A 44 4.12 -3.97 16.17
N MET A 45 3.84 -2.83 16.79
CA MET A 45 3.42 -2.76 18.19
C MET A 45 1.94 -3.17 18.34
N ALA A 46 1.60 -3.63 19.54
CA ALA A 46 0.22 -3.91 19.89
C ALA A 46 -0.59 -2.61 19.98
N THR A 47 -1.79 -2.60 19.40
CA THR A 47 -2.76 -1.53 19.61
C THR A 47 -3.38 -1.64 21.00
N ASP A 48 -3.62 -0.50 21.63
CA ASP A 48 -4.40 -0.40 22.88
C ASP A 48 -5.88 -0.77 22.66
N TYR A 49 -6.34 -0.73 21.41
CA TYR A 49 -7.72 -0.96 21.01
C TYR A 49 -7.82 -2.10 19.98
N PRO A 50 -7.59 -3.36 20.38
CA PRO A 50 -7.75 -4.50 19.50
C PRO A 50 -9.23 -4.71 19.14
N CYS A 51 -9.49 -5.33 17.99
CA CYS A 51 -10.85 -5.71 17.60
C CYS A 51 -11.51 -6.60 18.65
N LYS A 52 -12.66 -6.18 19.18
CA LYS A 52 -13.41 -6.91 20.22
C LYS A 52 -13.72 -8.35 19.83
N LEU A 53 -13.99 -8.61 18.55
CA LEU A 53 -14.28 -9.95 18.05
C LEU A 53 -13.09 -10.91 18.21
N LEU A 54 -11.85 -10.40 18.17
CA LEU A 54 -10.65 -11.20 18.43
C LEU A 54 -10.50 -11.56 19.92
N GLN A 55 -11.13 -10.79 20.81
CA GLN A 55 -11.14 -11.07 22.25
C GLN A 55 -12.18 -12.15 22.63
N GLU A 56 -13.23 -12.34 21.83
CA GLU A 56 -14.34 -13.29 22.09
C GLU A 56 -14.00 -14.77 21.77
N HIS A 57 -12.71 -15.10 21.64
CA HIS A 57 -12.12 -16.45 21.50
C HIS A 57 -12.55 -17.31 20.29
N ASN A 58 -13.52 -16.91 19.47
CA ASN A 58 -14.00 -17.70 18.32
C ASN A 58 -13.66 -17.11 16.94
N VAL A 59 -12.93 -16.00 16.88
CA VAL A 59 -12.57 -15.33 15.61
C VAL A 59 -11.07 -15.20 15.51
N GLU A 60 -10.50 -15.74 14.45
CA GLU A 60 -9.08 -15.60 14.15
C GLU A 60 -8.81 -14.29 13.36
N PRO A 61 -7.62 -13.68 13.52
CA PRO A 61 -7.20 -12.56 12.69
C PRO A 61 -7.17 -12.92 11.19
N LEU A 62 -7.45 -11.94 10.33
CA LEU A 62 -7.42 -12.11 8.86
C LEU A 62 -6.07 -12.69 8.40
N SER A 63 -4.97 -12.22 8.97
CA SER A 63 -3.62 -12.72 8.73
C SER A 63 -3.45 -14.24 8.88
N ARG A 64 -4.22 -14.92 9.75
CA ARG A 64 -4.16 -16.38 9.88
C ARG A 64 -4.72 -17.11 8.66
N ARG A 65 -5.65 -16.51 7.92
CA ARG A 65 -6.16 -17.07 6.66
C ARG A 65 -5.05 -17.26 5.62
N VAL A 66 -4.03 -16.40 5.65
CA VAL A 66 -2.88 -16.45 4.73
C VAL A 66 -1.89 -17.53 5.15
N ASN A 67 -1.64 -17.68 6.45
CA ASN A 67 -0.74 -18.72 6.98
C ASN A 67 -1.23 -20.14 6.64
N ASN A 68 -2.55 -20.35 6.55
CA ASN A 68 -3.14 -21.64 6.19
C ASN A 68 -3.06 -21.98 4.67
N VAL A 69 -2.56 -21.07 3.82
CA VAL A 69 -2.36 -21.32 2.37
C VAL A 69 -0.96 -21.89 2.07
N LEU A 70 -0.01 -21.76 3.00
CA LEU A 70 1.28 -22.45 2.94
C LEU A 70 1.08 -23.87 3.49
N LEU A 71 0.58 -24.77 2.65
CA LEU A 71 0.44 -26.19 2.99
C LEU A 71 1.75 -26.72 3.57
N GLU A 72 1.69 -27.29 4.78
CA GLU A 72 2.75 -28.14 5.31
C GLU A 72 2.92 -29.31 4.34
N SER A 73 3.97 -29.27 3.53
CA SER A 73 4.34 -30.39 2.67
C SER A 73 5.36 -31.25 3.41
N GLU A 74 4.93 -32.44 3.76
CA GLU A 74 5.83 -33.48 4.24
C GLU A 74 6.45 -34.20 3.04
N VAL A 75 7.77 -34.16 2.92
CA VAL A 75 8.48 -34.89 1.86
C VAL A 75 8.90 -36.24 2.42
N LEU A 76 8.37 -37.31 1.85
CA LEU A 76 8.82 -38.67 2.14
C LEU A 76 10.17 -38.91 1.47
N VAL A 77 11.23 -39.04 2.26
CA VAL A 77 12.56 -39.39 1.75
C VAL A 77 12.80 -40.87 2.00
N LYS A 78 13.02 -41.64 0.92
CA LYS A 78 13.43 -43.04 0.99
C LYS A 78 14.95 -43.14 1.01
N ASN A 79 15.50 -43.77 2.04
CA ASN A 79 16.91 -44.13 2.05
C ASN A 79 17.15 -45.38 1.20
N ARG A 80 18.39 -45.59 0.74
CA ARG A 80 18.80 -46.75 -0.10
C ARG A 80 18.56 -48.13 0.55
N SER A 81 18.23 -48.15 1.84
CA SER A 81 17.87 -49.34 2.61
C SER A 81 16.35 -49.62 2.67
N GLY A 82 15.52 -48.84 1.96
CA GLY A 82 14.06 -49.04 1.91
C GLY A 82 13.28 -48.41 3.08
N THR A 83 13.96 -47.85 4.08
CA THR A 83 13.33 -47.11 5.19
C THR A 83 12.80 -45.75 4.71
N THR A 84 11.52 -45.50 4.95
CA THR A 84 10.86 -44.20 4.70
C THR A 84 11.01 -43.31 5.92
N ASN A 85 11.71 -42.19 5.79
CA ASN A 85 11.79 -41.17 6.82
C ASN A 85 10.91 -39.97 6.43
N LEU A 86 10.08 -39.51 7.36
CA LEU A 86 9.38 -38.24 7.23
C LEU A 86 10.40 -37.11 7.40
N VAL A 87 10.53 -36.26 6.39
CA VAL A 87 11.32 -35.03 6.49
C VAL A 87 10.34 -33.87 6.44
N ASN A 88 10.21 -33.17 7.57
CA ASN A 88 9.48 -31.90 7.63
C ASN A 88 10.24 -30.87 6.81
N SER A 89 9.76 -30.57 5.61
CA SER A 89 10.20 -29.38 4.87
C SER A 89 9.53 -28.16 5.49
N ARG A 90 9.91 -27.82 6.72
CA ARG A 90 9.61 -26.51 7.29
C ARG A 90 10.38 -25.46 6.50
N LYS A 91 9.83 -25.02 5.36
CA LYS A 91 9.99 -23.62 4.98
C LYS A 91 9.07 -22.83 5.89
N LEU A 92 9.42 -22.74 7.17
CA LEU A 92 9.00 -21.61 7.97
C LEU A 92 9.54 -20.41 7.20
N ALA A 93 8.66 -19.70 6.49
CA ALA A 93 8.98 -18.34 6.09
C ALA A 93 9.49 -17.69 7.38
N VAL A 94 10.75 -17.26 7.36
CA VAL A 94 11.43 -16.65 8.50
C VAL A 94 10.42 -15.73 9.19
N GLU A 95 10.05 -16.05 10.43
CA GLU A 95 9.14 -15.23 11.24
C GLU A 95 9.87 -13.92 11.57
N GLU A 96 9.90 -13.01 10.60
CA GLU A 96 10.59 -11.72 10.67
C GLU A 96 9.82 -10.71 11.55
N TYR A 97 8.67 -11.12 12.12
CA TYR A 97 7.77 -10.28 12.88
C TYR A 97 7.30 -11.02 14.14
N ALA A 98 7.42 -10.37 15.30
CA ALA A 98 7.08 -10.96 16.59
C ALA A 98 5.60 -11.37 16.64
N CYS A 99 5.33 -12.62 17.04
CA CYS A 99 3.99 -13.07 17.39
C CYS A 99 3.57 -12.42 18.70
N LEU A 100 2.59 -11.50 18.64
CA LEU A 100 1.98 -10.91 19.83
C LEU A 100 1.25 -11.98 20.65
N SER A 101 1.08 -11.73 21.96
CA SER A 101 0.39 -12.68 22.84
C SER A 101 -1.11 -12.78 22.52
N ASN A 102 -1.75 -13.87 22.97
CA ASN A 102 -3.17 -14.11 22.70
C ASN A 102 -4.05 -12.95 23.20
N GLY A 103 -4.91 -12.42 22.32
CA GLY A 103 -5.80 -11.29 22.62
C GLY A 103 -5.21 -9.91 22.30
N GLN A 104 -3.94 -9.85 21.88
CA GLN A 104 -3.33 -8.64 21.33
C GLN A 104 -3.47 -8.61 19.81
N GLU A 105 -3.52 -7.40 19.28
CA GLU A 105 -3.57 -7.12 17.85
C GLU A 105 -2.50 -6.09 17.51
N ALA A 106 -1.75 -6.30 16.43
CA ALA A 106 -0.77 -5.34 15.95
C ALA A 106 -1.46 -4.24 15.14
N HIS A 107 -0.89 -3.04 15.15
CA HIS A 107 -1.37 -1.94 14.31
C HIS A 107 -1.46 -2.31 12.82
N TRP A 108 -0.52 -3.08 12.27
CA TRP A 108 -0.59 -3.55 10.88
C TRP A 108 -1.80 -4.47 10.61
N GLN A 109 -2.29 -5.22 11.62
CA GLN A 109 -3.49 -6.06 11.48
C GLN A 109 -4.77 -5.22 11.42
N VAL A 110 -4.79 -4.08 12.13
CA VAL A 110 -5.87 -3.09 12.01
C VAL A 110 -5.89 -2.52 10.59
N VAL A 111 -4.74 -2.10 10.07
CA VAL A 111 -4.58 -1.61 8.69
C VAL A 111 -5.01 -2.67 7.66
N GLU A 112 -4.62 -3.95 7.86
CA GLU A 112 -5.06 -5.07 7.02
C GLU A 112 -6.58 -5.18 6.95
N ARG A 113 -7.26 -5.08 8.10
CA ARG A 113 -8.71 -5.16 8.18
C ARG A 113 -9.39 -3.98 7.47
N ILE A 114 -8.90 -2.75 7.66
CA ILE A 114 -9.44 -1.57 6.99
C ILE A 114 -9.36 -1.73 5.47
N LEU A 115 -8.20 -2.11 4.94
CA LEU A 115 -7.99 -2.32 3.49
C LEU A 115 -8.87 -3.45 2.94
N PHE A 116 -9.02 -4.53 3.70
CA PHE A 116 -9.85 -5.65 3.28
C PHE A 116 -11.33 -5.23 3.23
N VAL A 117 -11.84 -4.55 4.26
CA VAL A 117 -13.22 -4.03 4.27
C VAL A 117 -13.43 -3.04 3.11
N TYR A 118 -12.49 -2.13 2.87
CA TYR A 118 -12.55 -1.22 1.72
C TYR A 118 -12.65 -1.97 0.39
N ALA A 119 -11.81 -2.99 0.18
CA ALA A 119 -11.82 -3.78 -1.05
C ALA A 119 -13.15 -4.54 -1.27
N LYS A 120 -13.78 -5.02 -0.18
CA LYS A 120 -15.10 -5.66 -0.23
C LYS A 120 -16.22 -4.68 -0.56
N LEU A 121 -16.16 -3.47 -0.02
CA LEU A 121 -17.17 -2.43 -0.24
C LEU A 121 -17.04 -1.73 -1.61
N ASN A 122 -15.85 -1.75 -2.21
CA ASN A 122 -15.56 -1.10 -3.48
C ASN A 122 -15.11 -2.12 -4.55
N PRO A 123 -15.99 -3.05 -5.00
CA PRO A 123 -15.60 -4.14 -5.91
C PRO A 123 -15.12 -3.69 -7.30
N GLY A 124 -15.44 -2.46 -7.70
CA GLY A 124 -14.95 -1.85 -8.94
C GLY A 124 -13.50 -1.37 -8.87
N VAL A 125 -12.98 -1.10 -7.68
CA VAL A 125 -11.58 -0.67 -7.46
C VAL A 125 -10.76 -1.80 -6.86
N LYS A 126 -11.33 -2.50 -5.86
CA LYS A 126 -10.67 -3.51 -5.03
C LYS A 126 -9.43 -2.93 -4.32
N TYR A 127 -8.62 -3.81 -3.74
CA TYR A 127 -7.31 -3.43 -3.24
C TYR A 127 -6.30 -3.34 -4.40
N VAL A 128 -5.51 -2.28 -4.41
CA VAL A 128 -4.38 -2.09 -5.33
C VAL A 128 -3.14 -1.79 -4.50
N GLN A 129 -2.01 -2.41 -4.86
CA GLN A 129 -0.73 -2.18 -4.19
C GLN A 129 -0.40 -0.67 -4.17
N GLY A 130 0.01 -0.15 -3.01
CA GLY A 130 0.23 1.27 -2.79
C GLY A 130 -0.89 1.93 -1.97
N MET A 131 -2.09 1.37 -1.92
CA MET A 131 -3.16 1.87 -1.04
C MET A 131 -2.76 1.82 0.44
N ASN A 132 -1.96 0.82 0.84
CA ASN A 132 -1.38 0.73 2.19
C ASN A 132 -0.53 1.96 2.55
N GLU A 133 0.20 2.52 1.58
CA GLU A 133 1.07 3.69 1.77
C GLU A 133 0.28 5.00 1.93
N ILE A 134 -0.97 5.01 1.45
CA ILE A 134 -1.90 6.12 1.67
C ILE A 134 -2.59 5.95 3.03
N LEU A 135 -3.02 4.73 3.35
CA LEU A 135 -3.74 4.43 4.58
C LEU A 135 -2.86 4.59 5.83
N GLY A 136 -1.59 4.19 5.74
CA GLY A 136 -0.65 4.17 6.86
C GLY A 136 -0.53 5.51 7.59
N PRO A 137 -0.21 6.62 6.89
CA PRO A 137 -0.13 7.93 7.52
C PRO A 137 -1.42 8.38 8.19
N ILE A 138 -2.59 8.14 7.56
CA ILE A 138 -3.90 8.48 8.13
C ILE A 138 -4.11 7.72 9.45
N TYR A 139 -3.88 6.41 9.42
CA TYR A 139 -4.04 5.56 10.59
C TYR A 139 -3.10 5.96 11.72
N TYR A 140 -1.84 6.23 11.40
CA TYR A 140 -0.85 6.65 12.39
C TYR A 140 -1.29 7.91 13.13
N VAL A 141 -1.80 8.92 12.41
CA VAL A 141 -2.27 10.17 13.02
C VAL A 141 -3.40 9.91 14.02
N PHE A 142 -4.43 9.15 13.62
CA PHE A 142 -5.56 8.87 14.52
C PHE A 142 -5.19 7.93 15.69
N ALA A 143 -4.36 6.92 15.44
CA ALA A 143 -4.00 5.94 16.44
C ALA A 143 -2.90 6.43 17.41
N SER A 144 -2.20 7.52 17.08
CA SER A 144 -1.19 8.16 17.92
C SER A 144 -1.69 9.44 18.58
N ASP A 145 -3.00 9.71 18.55
CA ASP A 145 -3.59 10.91 19.15
C ASP A 145 -3.30 10.99 20.66
N ALA A 146 -3.09 12.20 21.18
CA ALA A 146 -2.85 12.42 22.59
C ALA A 146 -4.09 12.11 23.45
N ASP A 147 -5.29 12.23 22.88
CA ASP A 147 -6.55 11.90 23.54
C ASP A 147 -6.89 10.41 23.37
N ASN A 148 -6.93 9.70 24.50
CA ASN A 148 -7.30 8.29 24.54
C ASN A 148 -8.70 8.01 23.98
N GLU A 149 -9.66 8.91 24.19
CA GLU A 149 -11.02 8.73 23.69
C GLU A 149 -11.08 8.81 22.16
N TRP A 150 -10.20 9.61 21.55
CA TRP A 150 -10.12 9.73 20.08
C TRP A 150 -9.43 8.50 19.49
N ARG A 151 -8.34 8.03 20.11
CA ARG A 151 -7.62 6.81 19.69
C ARG A 151 -8.52 5.57 19.61
N LYS A 152 -9.55 5.49 20.46
CA LYS A 152 -10.52 4.38 20.46
C LYS A 152 -11.29 4.25 19.14
N PHE A 153 -11.50 5.36 18.43
CA PHE A 153 -12.22 5.40 17.16
C PHE A 153 -11.29 5.42 15.95
N ALA A 154 -9.97 5.36 16.16
CA ALA A 154 -8.97 5.51 15.11
C ALA A 154 -9.19 4.58 13.90
N GLU A 155 -9.58 3.31 14.10
CA GLU A 155 -9.87 2.39 12.99
C GLU A 155 -11.02 2.89 12.11
N ALA A 156 -12.13 3.31 12.73
CA ALA A 156 -13.32 3.75 12.02
C ALA A 156 -13.08 5.10 11.32
N ASP A 157 -12.48 6.06 12.02
CA ASP A 157 -12.16 7.38 11.47
C ASP A 157 -11.19 7.27 10.29
N THR A 158 -10.17 6.40 10.44
CA THR A 158 -9.25 6.08 9.35
C THR A 158 -10.00 5.53 8.13
N PHE A 159 -10.92 4.58 8.32
CA PHE A 159 -11.69 4.00 7.22
C PHE A 159 -12.47 5.08 6.45
N PHE A 160 -13.20 5.96 7.14
CA PHE A 160 -13.99 6.99 6.48
C PHE A 160 -13.14 8.08 5.82
N CYS A 161 -12.06 8.54 6.49
CA CYS A 161 -11.12 9.48 5.91
C CYS A 161 -10.44 8.90 4.66
N PHE A 162 -10.00 7.65 4.73
CA PHE A 162 -9.42 6.95 3.60
C PHE A 162 -10.43 6.78 2.45
N GLN A 163 -11.67 6.38 2.74
CA GLN A 163 -12.73 6.25 1.72
C GLN A 163 -13.00 7.59 1.02
N ASN A 164 -13.05 8.70 1.78
CA ASN A 164 -13.23 10.04 1.23
C ASN A 164 -12.05 10.43 0.33
N LEU A 165 -10.81 10.22 0.78
CA LEU A 165 -9.63 10.50 -0.02
C LEU A 165 -9.60 9.65 -1.30
N MET A 166 -9.85 8.35 -1.20
CA MET A 166 -9.92 7.44 -2.33
C MET A 166 -11.01 7.84 -3.33
N SER A 167 -12.11 8.47 -2.88
CA SER A 167 -13.12 8.99 -3.80
C SER A 167 -12.58 10.09 -4.73
N GLU A 168 -11.52 10.80 -4.32
CA GLU A 168 -10.84 11.83 -5.10
C GLU A 168 -9.68 11.25 -5.95
N ILE A 169 -8.96 10.25 -5.44
CA ILE A 169 -7.71 9.76 -6.06
C ILE A 169 -7.79 8.35 -6.68
N ARG A 170 -8.94 7.66 -6.61
CA ARG A 170 -9.10 6.28 -7.12
C ARG A 170 -8.73 6.11 -8.59
N ASP A 171 -8.86 7.17 -9.40
CA ASP A 171 -8.58 7.12 -10.82
C ASP A 171 -7.08 6.87 -11.09
N ASN A 172 -6.20 7.19 -10.13
CA ASN A 172 -4.77 6.86 -10.17
C ASN A 172 -4.48 5.36 -10.05
N PHE A 173 -5.43 4.57 -9.54
CA PHE A 173 -5.27 3.13 -9.27
C PHE A 173 -5.96 2.23 -10.31
N ILE A 174 -6.74 2.82 -11.22
CA ILE A 174 -7.52 2.10 -12.22
C ILE A 174 -6.84 2.23 -13.58
N ARG A 175 -6.02 1.23 -13.95
CA ARG A 175 -5.26 1.20 -15.23
C ARG A 175 -6.11 1.41 -16.49
N THR A 176 -7.40 1.11 -16.44
CA THR A 176 -8.31 1.28 -17.59
C THR A 176 -8.79 2.74 -17.78
N MET A 177 -8.42 3.67 -16.90
CA MET A 177 -8.77 5.09 -17.00
C MET A 177 -7.57 6.02 -17.23
N ASP A 178 -6.41 5.45 -17.55
CA ASP A 178 -5.16 6.19 -17.78
C ASP A 178 -5.28 7.21 -18.95
N ASP A 179 -6.17 6.94 -19.94
CA ASP A 179 -6.42 7.82 -21.10
C ASP A 179 -7.38 9.01 -20.81
N SER A 180 -7.88 9.15 -19.57
CA SER A 180 -8.80 10.25 -19.21
C SER A 180 -8.04 11.51 -18.76
N SER A 181 -8.65 12.69 -18.91
CA SER A 181 -8.13 13.97 -18.39
C SER A 181 -8.03 14.03 -16.86
N LEU A 182 -8.48 13.00 -16.16
CA LEU A 182 -8.42 12.87 -14.70
C LEU A 182 -7.37 11.85 -14.26
N GLY A 183 -6.82 11.07 -15.19
CA GLY A 183 -5.85 10.01 -14.92
C GLY A 183 -4.47 10.53 -14.51
N ILE A 184 -3.67 9.61 -13.98
CA ILE A 184 -2.30 9.85 -13.55
C ILE A 184 -1.41 10.38 -14.68
N GLU A 185 -1.66 9.96 -15.93
CA GLU A 185 -0.92 10.45 -17.09
C GLU A 185 -1.15 11.94 -17.33
N PHE A 186 -2.38 12.43 -17.21
CA PHE A 186 -2.68 13.85 -17.32
C PHE A 186 -1.96 14.66 -16.24
N ARG A 187 -1.90 14.14 -15.01
CA ARG A 187 -1.18 14.76 -13.90
C ARG A 187 0.32 14.85 -14.16
N MET A 188 0.93 13.78 -14.67
CA MET A 188 2.34 13.77 -15.07
C MET A 188 2.62 14.72 -16.23
N LYS A 189 1.75 14.79 -17.24
CA LYS A 189 1.85 15.78 -18.32
C LYS A 189 1.78 17.21 -17.77
N THR A 190 0.86 17.47 -16.85
CA THR A 190 0.70 18.78 -16.20
C THR A 190 1.97 19.19 -15.43
N LEU A 191 2.60 18.24 -14.71
CA LEU A 191 3.88 18.47 -14.04
C LEU A 191 4.96 18.91 -15.04
N PHE A 192 5.08 18.21 -16.17
CA PHE A 192 6.10 18.50 -17.18
C PHE A 192 5.85 19.79 -17.95
N GLU A 193 4.59 20.13 -18.23
CA GLU A 193 4.26 21.43 -18.82
C GLU A 193 4.57 22.58 -17.86
N LYS A 194 4.27 22.42 -16.57
CA LYS A 194 4.69 23.40 -15.55
C LYS A 194 6.22 23.52 -15.46
N LEU A 195 6.94 22.40 -15.54
CA LEU A 195 8.41 22.39 -15.58
C LEU A 195 8.92 23.14 -16.81
N ARG A 196 8.37 22.88 -18.00
CA ARG A 196 8.73 23.58 -19.24
C ARG A 196 8.56 25.09 -19.12
N LEU A 197 7.44 25.53 -18.54
CA LEU A 197 7.14 26.95 -18.34
C LEU A 197 8.05 27.63 -17.31
N LYS A 198 8.53 26.88 -16.30
CA LYS A 198 9.37 27.42 -15.23
C LYS A 198 10.86 27.34 -15.52
N ASP A 199 11.33 26.23 -16.09
CA ASP A 199 12.72 26.00 -16.46
C ASP A 199 12.82 25.13 -17.72
N GLU A 200 12.82 25.81 -18.87
CA GLU A 200 12.95 25.17 -20.18
C GLU A 200 14.27 24.41 -20.34
N LYS A 201 15.35 24.81 -19.65
CA LYS A 201 16.65 24.13 -19.76
C LYS A 201 16.61 22.75 -19.13
N VAL A 202 16.06 22.63 -17.92
CA VAL A 202 15.87 21.33 -17.26
C VAL A 202 14.89 20.48 -18.05
N TYR A 203 13.79 21.06 -18.51
CA TYR A 203 12.81 20.35 -19.32
C TYR A 203 13.44 19.75 -20.58
N ASN A 204 14.17 20.56 -21.36
CA ASN A 204 14.83 20.10 -22.59
C ASN A 204 15.92 19.06 -22.32
N HIS A 205 16.68 19.22 -21.23
CA HIS A 205 17.71 18.24 -20.85
C HIS A 205 17.10 16.87 -20.55
N LEU A 206 16.04 16.83 -19.72
CA LEU A 206 15.38 15.57 -19.36
C LEU A 206 14.64 14.96 -20.57
N THR A 207 13.91 15.75 -21.34
CA THR A 207 13.03 15.22 -22.40
C THR A 207 13.73 15.06 -23.75
N ILE A 208 14.39 16.10 -24.26
CA ILE A 208 14.99 16.10 -25.61
C ILE A 208 16.35 15.40 -25.60
N SER A 209 17.22 15.76 -24.65
CA SER A 209 18.58 15.22 -24.61
C SER A 209 18.63 13.80 -24.05
N GLN A 210 17.86 13.51 -23.00
CA GLN A 210 17.90 12.22 -22.30
C GLN A 210 16.73 11.29 -22.61
N GLN A 211 15.65 11.79 -23.23
CA GLN A 211 14.41 11.00 -23.47
C GLN A 211 13.85 10.37 -22.18
N LEU A 212 14.03 11.06 -21.05
CA LEU A 212 13.59 10.61 -19.74
C LEU A 212 12.10 10.93 -19.58
N LEU A 213 11.31 9.87 -19.43
CA LEU A 213 9.86 9.95 -19.33
C LEU A 213 9.40 10.13 -17.87
N PRO A 214 8.42 11.01 -17.58
CA PRO A 214 7.91 11.24 -16.24
C PRO A 214 7.43 9.97 -15.53
N GLN A 215 6.87 9.02 -16.28
CA GLN A 215 6.33 7.75 -15.77
C GLN A 215 7.34 6.96 -14.94
N TYR A 216 8.64 7.16 -15.20
CA TYR A 216 9.73 6.45 -14.54
C TYR A 216 9.99 6.89 -13.09
N PHE A 217 9.52 8.06 -12.69
CA PHE A 217 9.71 8.59 -11.33
C PHE A 217 8.44 9.24 -10.77
N ALA A 218 7.76 10.08 -11.54
CA ALA A 218 6.63 10.89 -11.08
C ALA A 218 5.33 10.09 -10.89
N PHE A 219 5.20 8.92 -11.51
CA PHE A 219 4.02 8.06 -11.31
C PHE A 219 3.83 7.77 -9.82
N ARG A 220 4.89 7.31 -9.15
CA ARG A 220 4.86 6.96 -7.72
C ARG A 220 4.63 8.19 -6.85
N TRP A 221 5.31 9.29 -7.15
CA TRP A 221 5.17 10.55 -6.43
C TRP A 221 3.72 11.02 -6.36
N ILE A 222 3.03 10.99 -7.50
CA ILE A 222 1.67 11.53 -7.60
C ILE A 222 0.64 10.50 -7.13
N SER A 223 0.77 9.23 -7.53
CA SER A 223 -0.20 8.18 -7.15
C SER A 223 -0.20 7.88 -5.65
N LEU A 224 0.96 7.98 -5.00
CA LEU A 224 1.12 7.75 -3.56
C LEU A 224 1.22 9.04 -2.75
N MET A 225 0.90 10.20 -3.35
CA MET A 225 0.94 11.51 -2.67
C MET A 225 2.24 11.73 -1.87
N LEU A 226 3.37 11.34 -2.46
CA LEU A 226 4.73 11.44 -1.91
C LEU A 226 5.03 10.59 -0.66
N SER A 227 4.13 9.68 -0.25
CA SER A 227 4.31 8.93 1.00
C SER A 227 5.51 7.97 1.02
N GLN A 228 6.06 7.62 -0.15
CA GLN A 228 7.30 6.83 -0.27
C GLN A 228 8.54 7.66 -0.61
N GLU A 229 8.44 8.98 -0.71
CA GLU A 229 9.61 9.86 -0.92
C GLU A 229 10.14 10.40 0.41
N PHE A 230 9.25 10.61 1.38
CA PHE A 230 9.57 11.25 2.64
C PHE A 230 9.29 10.34 3.83
N LEU A 231 9.97 10.60 4.94
CA LEU A 231 9.69 9.93 6.21
C LEU A 231 8.29 10.34 6.70
N LEU A 232 7.63 9.45 7.45
CA LEU A 232 6.26 9.66 7.90
C LEU A 232 5.97 11.06 8.51
N PRO A 233 6.82 11.64 9.40
CA PRO A 233 6.57 12.98 9.93
C PRO A 233 6.49 14.07 8.85
N ASP A 234 7.34 13.97 7.83
CA ASP A 234 7.37 14.91 6.71
C ASP A 234 6.17 14.69 5.79
N VAL A 235 5.78 13.44 5.55
CA VAL A 235 4.57 13.09 4.79
C VAL A 235 3.33 13.73 5.43
N ILE A 236 3.16 13.58 6.75
CA ILE A 236 2.05 14.20 7.49
C ILE A 236 2.07 15.72 7.31
N ARG A 237 3.24 16.34 7.45
CA ARG A 237 3.38 17.81 7.32
C ARG A 237 3.07 18.30 5.90
N ILE A 238 3.47 17.56 4.87
CA ILE A 238 3.13 17.86 3.47
C ILE A 238 1.62 17.71 3.28
N TRP A 239 1.03 16.65 3.83
CA TRP A 239 -0.40 16.36 3.73
C TRP A 239 -1.27 17.40 4.42
N ASP A 240 -0.87 17.97 5.56
CA ASP A 240 -1.55 19.12 6.17
C ASP A 240 -1.72 20.26 5.16
N SER A 241 -0.67 20.53 4.38
CA SER A 241 -0.67 21.61 3.37
C SER A 241 -1.52 21.25 2.16
N ILE A 242 -1.47 19.99 1.72
CA ILE A 242 -2.29 19.48 0.61
C ILE A 242 -3.77 19.54 0.99
N PHE A 243 -4.15 19.06 2.17
CA PHE A 243 -5.55 18.99 2.62
C PHE A 243 -6.13 20.35 2.97
N CYS A 244 -5.30 21.32 3.36
CA CYS A 244 -5.72 22.71 3.53
C CYS A 244 -6.03 23.41 2.19
N SER A 245 -5.53 22.90 1.06
CA SER A 245 -5.72 23.52 -0.26
C SER A 245 -7.06 23.11 -0.89
N ASP A 246 -7.81 24.10 -1.39
CA ASP A 246 -9.01 23.85 -2.20
C ASP A 246 -8.70 23.09 -3.51
N ARG A 247 -7.45 23.14 -3.97
CA ARG A 247 -6.95 22.42 -5.16
C ARG A 247 -5.84 21.44 -4.77
N LYS A 248 -6.18 20.47 -3.91
CA LYS A 248 -5.26 19.47 -3.34
C LYS A 248 -4.29 18.87 -4.37
N LEU A 249 -4.83 18.33 -5.47
CA LEU A 249 -4.02 17.65 -6.49
C LEU A 249 -3.13 18.61 -7.28
N ASP A 250 -3.59 19.83 -7.58
CA ASP A 250 -2.75 20.80 -8.27
C ASP A 250 -1.60 21.28 -7.36
N PHE A 251 -1.88 21.45 -6.07
CA PHE A 251 -0.87 21.76 -5.06
C PHE A 251 0.18 20.63 -4.94
N LEU A 252 -0.25 19.37 -4.95
CA LEU A 252 0.66 18.22 -5.02
C LEU A 252 1.59 18.30 -6.24
N ILE A 253 1.07 18.66 -7.42
CA ILE A 253 1.89 18.85 -8.62
C ILE A 253 2.89 20.00 -8.44
N ASP A 254 2.50 21.09 -7.77
CA ASP A 254 3.41 22.20 -7.47
C ASP A 254 4.53 21.79 -6.49
N VAL A 255 4.24 20.90 -5.53
CA VAL A 255 5.26 20.30 -4.65
C VAL A 255 6.23 19.43 -5.46
N CYS A 256 5.72 18.53 -6.30
CA CYS A 256 6.55 17.70 -7.18
C CYS A 256 7.44 18.54 -8.12
N LEU A 257 6.91 19.65 -8.64
CA LEU A 257 7.66 20.59 -9.45
C LEU A 257 8.81 21.22 -8.65
N GLN A 258 8.53 21.65 -7.42
CA GLN A 258 9.54 22.25 -6.56
C GLN A 258 10.64 21.25 -6.18
N MET A 259 10.31 19.97 -6.00
CA MET A 259 11.30 18.90 -5.80
C MET A 259 12.31 18.84 -6.96
N ILE A 260 11.82 18.88 -8.21
CA ILE A 260 12.68 18.88 -9.41
C ILE A 260 13.55 20.14 -9.46
N LEU A 261 12.96 21.32 -9.19
CA LEU A 261 13.69 22.59 -9.25
C LEU A 261 14.76 22.69 -8.15
N ASN A 262 14.55 22.11 -6.98
CA ASN A 262 15.54 22.09 -5.89
C ASN A 262 16.81 21.31 -6.25
N ILE A 263 16.72 20.32 -7.14
CA ILE A 263 17.87 19.54 -7.61
C ILE A 263 18.34 19.92 -9.02
N ARG A 264 17.82 21.03 -9.56
CA ARG A 264 18.09 21.56 -10.90
C ARG A 264 19.54 21.44 -11.34
N ASP A 265 20.47 21.98 -10.55
CA ASP A 265 21.87 22.07 -10.98
C ASP A 265 22.53 20.69 -11.07
N LYS A 266 22.13 19.76 -10.19
CA LYS A 266 22.55 18.35 -10.27
C LYS A 266 21.97 17.67 -11.51
N LEU A 267 20.72 17.97 -11.87
CA LEU A 267 20.08 17.40 -13.05
C LEU A 267 20.78 17.78 -14.35
N LEU A 268 21.21 19.03 -14.47
CA LEU A 268 21.91 19.53 -15.67
C LEU A 268 23.32 18.97 -15.83
N LEU A 269 23.96 18.55 -14.72
CA LEU A 269 25.32 17.99 -14.73
C LEU A 269 25.34 16.48 -15.03
N ASN A 270 24.25 15.79 -14.69
CA ASN A 270 24.17 14.33 -14.79
C ASN A 270 23.64 13.87 -16.15
N ASP A 271 23.98 12.61 -16.50
CA ASP A 271 23.44 11.87 -17.63
C ASP A 271 22.10 11.19 -17.28
N PHE A 272 21.53 10.44 -18.23
CA PHE A 272 20.26 9.74 -18.05
C PHE A 272 20.27 8.83 -16.80
N SER A 273 21.33 8.05 -16.60
CA SER A 273 21.42 7.11 -15.48
C SER A 273 21.56 7.83 -14.13
N GLY A 274 22.32 8.93 -14.10
CA GLY A 274 22.45 9.78 -12.92
C GLY A 274 21.12 10.44 -12.55
N ASN A 275 20.41 11.00 -13.53
CA ASN A 275 19.12 11.66 -13.30
C ASN A 275 18.02 10.70 -12.90
N MET A 276 17.96 9.52 -13.52
CA MET A 276 17.00 8.49 -13.14
C MET A 276 17.18 8.08 -11.68
N ARG A 277 18.42 7.85 -11.23
CA ARG A 277 18.70 7.53 -9.82
C ARG A 277 18.39 8.70 -8.89
N LEU A 278 18.79 9.92 -9.28
CA LEU A 278 18.56 11.11 -8.47
C LEU A 278 17.07 11.37 -8.25
N LEU A 279 16.24 11.21 -9.29
CA LEU A 279 14.80 11.41 -9.23
C LEU A 279 14.05 10.28 -8.50
N GLN A 280 14.65 9.11 -8.28
CA GLN A 280 13.99 8.01 -7.57
C GLN A 280 14.30 7.99 -6.06
N VAL A 281 15.23 8.84 -5.61
CA VAL A 281 15.76 8.87 -4.23
C VAL A 281 15.86 10.33 -3.74
N ILE A 282 14.91 11.19 -4.12
CA ILE A 282 14.88 12.59 -3.66
C ILE A 282 14.51 12.66 -2.19
#